data_AF-A0A838F3X6-F1
#
_entry.id   AF-A0A838F3X6-F1
#
_cell.length_a   1.000
_cell.length_b   1.000
_cell.length_c   1.000
_cell.angle_alpha   90.00
_cell.angle_beta   90.00
_cell.angle_gamma   90.00
#
_symmetry.space_group_name_H-M   'P 1'
#
loop_
_entity.id
_entity.type
_entity.pdbx_description
1 polymer ?
#
loop_
_entity_poly.entity_id
_entity_poly.type
_entity_poly.pdbx_seq_one_letter_code
_entity_poly.pdbx_strand_id
1 'polypeptide(L)'
;MAIPQSNQKTSDQPAKGSKNPFNAFYNSTFAITWDIGVVMIIIAICGIFDPHFLGLNLGFMHCFVLTAFGLLSIYSGVTTRDKSYKINLITGLFFLLNSVLGFLVGDRGHLKLGYGTTEDVMVRFAPGFLELSTFDHILHFVLAFFMLLEAYSWRRKSLDFPYNLRTRPSRKH
;
A
#
# COMPACT_ATOMS: atom_id res chain seq x y z
N MET A 1 2.23 6.84 -68.65
CA MET A 1 1.83 5.47 -68.29
C MET A 1 1.50 5.47 -66.80
N ALA A 2 0.22 5.53 -66.44
CA ALA A 2 -0.23 5.69 -65.05
C ALA A 2 -0.50 4.32 -64.43
N ILE A 3 0.08 4.07 -63.25
CA ILE A 3 -0.15 2.85 -62.47
C ILE A 3 -1.36 3.10 -61.56
N PRO A 4 -2.43 2.29 -61.60
CA PRO A 4 -3.57 2.47 -60.73
C PRO A 4 -3.24 1.97 -59.32
N GLN A 5 -3.36 2.84 -58.32
CA GLN A 5 -3.24 2.43 -56.92
C GLN A 5 -4.50 1.67 -56.49
N SER A 6 -4.35 0.36 -56.28
CA SER A 6 -5.39 -0.51 -55.76
C SER A 6 -5.69 -0.17 -54.29
N ASN A 7 -6.95 0.16 -54.04
CA ASN A 7 -7.57 0.42 -52.75
C ASN A 7 -7.50 -0.84 -51.85
N GLN A 8 -6.44 -1.01 -51.05
CA GLN A 8 -6.42 -2.02 -49.98
C GLN A 8 -7.13 -1.48 -48.75
N LYS A 9 -8.42 -1.78 -48.66
CA LYS A 9 -9.25 -1.57 -47.47
C LYS A 9 -8.89 -2.65 -46.45
N THR A 10 -7.85 -2.40 -45.64
CA THR A 10 -7.52 -3.25 -44.49
C THR A 10 -8.65 -3.11 -43.46
N SER A 11 -9.57 -4.08 -43.45
CA SER A 11 -10.57 -4.22 -42.41
C SER A 11 -9.89 -4.72 -41.14
N ASP A 12 -9.39 -3.78 -40.34
CA ASP A 12 -8.99 -4.03 -38.96
C ASP A 12 -10.24 -4.34 -38.14
N GLN A 13 -10.72 -5.59 -38.18
CA GLN A 13 -11.68 -6.04 -37.19
C GLN A 13 -10.97 -6.08 -35.83
N PRO A 14 -11.46 -5.35 -34.82
CA PRO A 14 -10.86 -5.40 -33.50
C PRO A 14 -10.99 -6.83 -32.97
N ALA A 15 -9.86 -7.46 -32.68
CA ALA A 15 -9.82 -8.74 -32.01
C ALA A 15 -10.70 -8.64 -30.76
N LYS A 16 -11.67 -9.55 -30.69
CA LYS A 16 -12.67 -9.67 -29.63
C LYS A 16 -11.96 -10.09 -28.34
N GLY A 17 -11.26 -9.14 -27.73
CA GLY A 17 -10.54 -9.31 -26.48
C GLY A 17 -11.51 -9.78 -25.41
N SER A 18 -11.15 -10.88 -24.76
CA SER A 18 -11.87 -11.48 -23.63
C SER A 18 -12.43 -10.40 -22.70
N LYS A 19 -13.75 -10.25 -22.73
CA LYS A 19 -14.53 -9.31 -21.90
C LYS A 19 -14.71 -9.88 -20.50
N ASN A 20 -13.66 -10.36 -19.85
CA ASN A 20 -13.78 -10.69 -18.43
C ASN A 20 -13.66 -9.37 -17.65
N PRO A 21 -14.77 -8.80 -17.16
CA PRO A 21 -14.76 -7.49 -16.51
C PRO A 21 -13.82 -7.49 -15.29
N PHE A 22 -13.60 -8.65 -14.67
CA PHE A 22 -12.69 -8.83 -13.55
C PHE A 22 -11.22 -8.51 -13.87
N ASN A 23 -10.75 -8.76 -15.10
CA ASN A 23 -9.35 -8.47 -15.47
C ASN A 23 -9.09 -6.98 -15.73
N ALA A 24 -10.13 -6.18 -16.01
CA ALA A 24 -9.99 -4.73 -16.19
C ALA A 24 -9.88 -3.97 -14.85
N PHE A 25 -10.29 -4.61 -13.75
CA PHE A 25 -10.24 -4.02 -12.40
C PHE A 25 -8.99 -4.41 -11.60
N TYR A 26 -8.30 -5.50 -11.98
CA TYR A 26 -7.12 -5.97 -11.25
C TYR A 26 -5.85 -5.21 -11.67
N ASN A 27 -5.82 -3.93 -11.32
CA ASN A 27 -4.59 -3.14 -11.35
C ASN A 27 -3.73 -3.58 -10.16
N SER A 28 -2.47 -3.97 -10.38
CA SER A 28 -1.62 -4.47 -9.28
C SER A 28 -1.52 -3.47 -8.12
N THR A 29 -1.51 -2.17 -8.45
CA THR A 29 -1.57 -1.05 -7.51
C THR A 29 -2.83 -1.08 -6.62
N PHE A 30 -3.98 -1.42 -7.21
CA PHE A 30 -5.23 -1.61 -6.48
C PHE A 30 -5.14 -2.80 -5.52
N ALA A 31 -4.71 -3.96 -6.02
CA ALA A 31 -4.65 -5.19 -5.24
C ALA A 31 -3.72 -5.03 -4.02
N ILE A 32 -2.52 -4.46 -4.23
CA ILE A 32 -1.55 -4.26 -3.16
C ILE A 32 -2.11 -3.34 -2.06
N THR A 33 -2.65 -2.17 -2.44
CA THR A 33 -3.18 -1.21 -1.45
C THR A 33 -4.38 -1.81 -0.70
N TRP A 34 -5.23 -2.56 -1.40
CA TRP A 34 -6.37 -3.25 -0.81
C TRP A 34 -5.94 -4.32 0.19
N ASP A 35 -5.02 -5.20 -0.22
CA ASP A 35 -4.54 -6.32 0.58
C ASP A 35 -3.83 -5.83 1.85
N ILE A 36 -2.99 -4.79 1.75
CA ILE A 36 -2.41 -4.12 2.90
C ILE A 36 -3.53 -3.65 3.85
N GLY A 37 -4.56 -3.00 3.31
CA GLY A 37 -5.67 -2.52 4.12
C GLY A 37 -6.42 -3.63 4.87
N VAL A 38 -6.69 -4.76 4.19
CA VAL A 38 -7.33 -5.94 4.81
C VAL A 38 -6.45 -6.55 5.90
N VAL A 39 -5.16 -6.73 5.63
CA VAL A 39 -4.21 -7.29 6.61
C VAL A 39 -4.13 -6.41 7.86
N MET A 40 -4.12 -5.07 7.71
CA MET A 40 -4.08 -4.16 8.86
C MET A 40 -5.32 -4.24 9.73
N ILE A 41 -6.51 -4.39 9.12
CA ILE A 41 -7.75 -4.60 9.88
C ILE A 41 -7.70 -5.93 10.64
N ILE A 42 -7.21 -7.00 10.00
CA ILE A 42 -7.06 -8.31 10.66
C ILE A 42 -6.10 -8.21 11.84
N ILE A 43 -4.93 -7.59 11.67
CA ILE A 43 -3.97 -7.40 12.77
C ILE A 43 -4.60 -6.59 13.91
N ALA A 44 -5.34 -5.52 13.60
CA ALA A 44 -6.04 -4.72 14.61
C ALA A 44 -7.08 -5.54 15.39
N ILE A 45 -7.87 -6.38 14.69
CA ILE A 45 -8.85 -7.27 15.33
C ILE A 45 -8.14 -8.29 16.22
N CYS A 46 -7.07 -8.93 15.74
CA CYS A 46 -6.27 -9.84 16.55
C CYS A 46 -5.69 -9.15 17.80
N GLY A 47 -5.22 -7.91 17.66
CA GLY A 47 -4.69 -7.08 18.75
C GLY A 47 -5.69 -6.79 19.87
N ILE A 48 -6.99 -6.72 19.55
CA ILE A 48 -8.04 -6.55 20.57
C ILE A 48 -8.11 -7.79 21.50
N PHE A 49 -7.83 -8.99 20.96
CA PHE A 49 -7.84 -10.23 21.74
C PHE A 49 -6.48 -10.57 22.37
N ASP A 50 -5.39 -10.18 21.71
CA ASP A 50 -4.02 -10.39 22.16
C ASP A 50 -3.18 -9.11 21.95
N PRO A 51 -3.02 -8.26 23.00
CA PRO A 51 -2.28 -7.01 22.92
C PRO A 51 -0.80 -7.16 22.54
N HIS A 52 -0.23 -8.37 22.60
CA HIS A 52 1.16 -8.66 22.23
C HIS A 52 1.30 -9.50 20.95
N PHE A 53 0.23 -9.57 20.14
CA PHE A 53 0.19 -10.36 18.92
C PHE A 53 1.34 -9.98 17.97
N LEU A 54 2.09 -10.98 17.49
CA LEU A 54 3.29 -10.83 16.64
C LEU A 54 4.42 -9.98 17.24
N GLY A 55 4.44 -9.79 18.56
CA GLY A 55 5.44 -8.94 19.23
C GLY A 55 5.21 -7.44 19.03
N LEU A 56 4.08 -7.06 18.45
CA LEU A 56 3.59 -5.68 18.38
C LEU A 56 2.94 -5.30 19.71
N ASN A 57 2.90 -4.01 20.03
CA ASN A 57 2.15 -3.53 21.20
C ASN A 57 0.80 -2.95 20.78
N LEU A 58 -0.16 -3.84 20.57
CA LEU A 58 -1.48 -3.55 20.05
C LEU A 58 -2.44 -3.05 21.14
N GLY A 59 -2.05 -2.00 21.85
CA GLY A 59 -2.95 -1.25 22.71
C GLY A 59 -4.12 -0.65 21.93
N PHE A 60 -5.16 -0.18 22.65
CA PHE A 60 -6.38 0.36 22.05
C PHE A 60 -6.11 1.41 20.95
N MET A 61 -5.17 2.32 21.18
CA MET A 61 -4.79 3.35 20.20
C MET A 61 -4.15 2.77 18.94
N HIS A 62 -3.30 1.74 19.06
CA HIS A 62 -2.71 1.07 17.90
C HIS A 62 -3.77 0.34 17.09
N CYS A 63 -4.67 -0.41 17.74
CA CYS A 63 -5.78 -1.08 17.06
C CYS A 63 -6.68 -0.08 16.31
N PHE A 64 -6.97 1.08 16.93
CA PHE A 64 -7.74 2.13 16.29
C PHE A 64 -7.03 2.71 15.06
N VAL A 65 -5.74 3.06 15.18
CA VAL A 65 -4.94 3.62 14.08
C VAL A 65 -4.80 2.62 12.93
N LEU A 66 -4.52 1.35 13.22
CA LEU A 66 -4.42 0.29 12.20
C LEU A 66 -5.76 0.05 11.49
N THR A 67 -6.87 0.07 12.23
CA THR A 67 -8.21 -0.06 11.62
C THR A 67 -8.54 1.13 10.72
N ALA A 68 -8.33 2.36 11.20
CA ALA A 68 -8.59 3.57 10.43
C ALA A 68 -7.70 3.62 9.17
N PHE A 69 -6.43 3.27 9.29
CA PHE A 69 -5.51 3.15 8.17
C PHE A 69 -5.93 2.06 7.18
N GLY A 70 -6.34 0.89 7.68
CA GLY A 70 -6.79 -0.21 6.83
C GLY A 70 -8.01 0.17 5.99
N LEU A 71 -9.01 0.81 6.61
CA LEU A 71 -10.18 1.36 5.91
C LEU A 71 -9.79 2.43 4.87
N LEU A 72 -8.86 3.31 5.22
CA LEU A 72 -8.39 4.37 4.32
C LEU A 72 -7.60 3.80 3.13
N SER A 73 -6.85 2.71 3.34
CA SER A 73 -6.12 2.00 2.29
C SER A 73 -7.07 1.30 1.32
N ILE A 74 -8.08 0.59 1.85
CA ILE A 74 -9.16 -0.01 1.05
C ILE A 74 -9.89 1.08 0.22
N TYR A 75 -10.25 2.20 0.85
CA TYR A 75 -10.87 3.34 0.17
C TYR A 75 -9.97 3.92 -0.93
N SER A 76 -8.66 4.01 -0.68
CA SER A 76 -7.68 4.45 -1.66
C SER A 76 -7.64 3.54 -2.89
N GLY A 77 -7.87 2.24 -2.74
CA GLY A 77 -7.95 1.32 -3.87
C GLY A 77 -9.12 1.64 -4.82
N VAL A 78 -10.30 1.93 -4.28
CA VAL A 78 -11.54 2.07 -5.07
C VAL A 78 -11.84 3.50 -5.54
N THR A 79 -11.04 4.49 -5.13
CA THR A 79 -11.30 5.90 -5.41
C THR A 79 -10.60 6.38 -6.69
N THR A 80 -10.74 7.67 -6.99
CA THR A 80 -10.08 8.27 -8.15
C THR A 80 -8.57 8.33 -7.95
N ARG A 81 -7.81 8.18 -9.04
CA ARG A 81 -6.35 8.21 -9.06
C ARG A 81 -5.72 9.35 -8.25
N ASP A 82 -6.24 10.57 -8.40
CA ASP A 82 -5.72 11.75 -7.68
C ASP A 82 -5.94 11.65 -6.17
N LYS A 83 -7.08 11.08 -5.75
CA LYS A 83 -7.37 10.82 -4.34
C LYS A 83 -6.47 9.70 -3.82
N SER A 84 -6.33 8.60 -4.57
CA SER A 84 -5.45 7.48 -4.21
C SER A 84 -4.00 7.93 -4.04
N TYR A 85 -3.50 8.77 -4.94
CA TYR A 85 -2.17 9.38 -4.82
C TYR A 85 -2.02 10.16 -3.50
N LYS A 86 -2.96 11.06 -3.20
CA LYS A 86 -2.90 11.90 -2.00
C LYS A 86 -3.00 11.07 -0.73
N ILE A 87 -3.92 10.10 -0.68
CA ILE A 87 -4.11 9.23 0.48
C ILE A 87 -2.83 8.43 0.76
N ASN A 88 -2.32 7.73 -0.25
CA ASN A 88 -1.09 6.94 -0.13
C ASN A 88 0.11 7.80 0.27
N LEU A 89 0.24 9.01 -0.30
CA LEU A 89 1.32 9.93 0.05
C LEU A 89 1.24 10.40 1.50
N ILE A 90 0.07 10.86 1.94
CA ILE A 90 -0.14 11.39 3.30
C ILE A 90 0.08 10.30 4.34
N THR A 91 -0.54 9.13 4.14
CA THR A 91 -0.39 8.00 5.06
C THR A 91 1.03 7.46 5.08
N GLY A 92 1.69 7.34 3.93
CA GLY A 92 3.08 6.93 3.84
C GLY A 92 4.03 7.88 4.58
N LEU A 93 3.84 9.20 4.43
CA LEU A 93 4.62 10.18 5.17
C LEU A 93 4.33 10.14 6.67
N PHE A 94 3.07 9.98 7.08
CA PHE A 94 2.69 9.83 8.48
C PHE A 94 3.40 8.65 9.15
N PHE A 95 3.37 7.46 8.53
CA PHE A 95 4.05 6.29 9.07
C PHE A 95 5.58 6.40 9.00
N LEU A 96 6.13 7.05 7.97
CA LEU A 96 7.57 7.28 7.89
C LEU A 96 8.04 8.15 9.05
N LEU A 97 7.33 9.25 9.31
CA LEU A 97 7.64 10.17 10.41
C LEU A 97 7.51 9.46 11.76
N ASN A 98 6.43 8.72 12.00
CA ASN A 98 6.26 7.96 13.24
C ASN A 98 7.38 6.92 13.44
N SER A 99 7.76 6.20 12.38
CA SER A 99 8.84 5.22 12.46
C SER A 99 10.19 5.89 12.76
N VAL A 100 10.54 6.96 12.03
CA VAL A 100 11.80 7.69 12.23
C VAL A 100 11.86 8.32 13.62
N LEU A 101 10.81 9.02 14.05
CA LEU A 101 10.75 9.60 15.40
C LEU A 101 10.84 8.52 16.47
N GLY A 102 10.17 7.40 16.24
CA GLY A 102 10.25 6.22 17.10
C GLY A 102 11.65 5.66 17.27
N PHE A 103 12.43 5.56 16.19
CA PHE A 103 13.83 5.13 16.26
C PHE A 103 14.78 6.20 16.83
N LEU A 104 14.45 7.49 16.68
CA LEU A 104 15.27 8.59 17.20
C LEU A 104 15.05 8.84 18.69
N VAL A 105 13.80 8.76 19.14
CA VAL A 105 13.38 9.02 20.52
C VAL A 105 13.37 7.72 21.34
N GLY A 106 13.24 6.57 20.67
CA GLY A 106 13.26 5.28 21.35
C GLY A 106 14.62 4.94 21.91
N ASP A 107 14.63 4.51 23.16
CA ASP A 107 15.87 4.23 23.87
C ASP A 107 16.64 3.09 23.17
N ARG A 108 17.94 3.29 22.95
CA ARG A 108 18.80 2.34 22.23
C ARG A 108 19.15 1.17 23.17
N GLY A 109 18.24 0.21 23.36
CA GLY A 109 18.37 -0.77 24.44
C GLY A 109 18.12 -2.24 24.08
N HIS A 110 19.01 -2.85 23.29
CA HIS A 110 19.18 -4.31 23.12
C HIS A 110 18.02 -5.17 22.55
N LEU A 111 18.21 -5.63 21.31
CA LEU A 111 17.55 -6.83 20.75
C LEU A 111 17.90 -8.07 21.61
N LYS A 112 17.06 -8.41 22.58
CA LYS A 112 17.06 -9.75 23.19
C LYS A 112 16.25 -10.70 22.29
N LEU A 113 16.92 -11.24 21.28
CA LEU A 113 16.50 -12.49 20.63
C LEU A 113 16.65 -13.63 21.65
N GLY A 114 15.62 -13.82 22.49
CA GLY A 114 15.59 -14.91 23.47
C GLY A 114 14.43 -14.77 24.44
N TYR A 115 13.59 -15.81 24.52
CA TYR A 115 12.51 -15.97 25.50
C TYR A 115 13.00 -15.65 26.92
N GLY A 116 12.73 -14.44 27.39
CA GLY A 116 13.20 -13.98 28.69
C GLY A 116 12.76 -12.55 28.95
N THR A 117 11.66 -12.43 29.68
CA THR A 117 11.07 -11.20 30.22
C THR A 117 12.12 -10.17 30.62
N THR A 118 12.26 -9.09 29.85
CA THR A 118 12.88 -7.85 30.33
C THR A 118 12.23 -6.68 29.60
N GLU A 119 11.73 -5.73 30.37
CA GLU A 119 10.86 -4.61 29.96
C GLU A 119 11.58 -3.51 29.15
N ASP A 120 12.65 -3.83 28.41
CA ASP A 120 13.66 -2.84 28.00
C ASP A 120 13.56 -2.33 26.54
N VAL A 121 12.42 -2.49 25.85
CA VAL A 121 12.26 -2.03 24.44
C VAL A 121 10.97 -1.25 24.17
N MET A 122 10.45 -0.52 25.16
CA MET A 122 9.22 0.26 25.03
C MET A 122 9.44 1.75 25.25
N VAL A 123 9.07 2.55 24.25
CA VAL A 123 8.92 4.01 24.40
C VAL A 123 7.54 4.28 24.97
N ARG A 124 7.47 4.69 26.23
CA ARG A 124 6.21 5.01 26.90
C ARG A 124 5.98 6.52 26.86
N PHE A 125 5.13 7.00 25.95
CA PHE A 125 4.69 8.40 25.96
C PHE A 125 3.58 8.63 27.00
N ALA A 126 2.69 7.64 27.15
CA ALA A 126 1.67 7.59 28.18
C ALA A 126 1.54 6.13 28.64
N PRO A 127 2.07 5.77 29.83
CA PRO A 127 2.03 4.39 30.33
C PRO A 127 0.61 3.81 30.28
N GLY A 128 0.46 2.60 29.75
CA GLY A 128 -0.85 1.94 29.57
C GLY A 128 -1.72 2.45 28.41
N PHE A 129 -1.33 3.51 27.70
CA PHE A 129 -2.10 4.06 26.57
C PHE A 129 -1.30 4.15 25.27
N LEU A 130 -0.02 4.53 25.34
CA LEU A 130 0.85 4.70 24.19
C LEU A 130 2.27 4.22 24.52
N GLU A 131 2.46 2.93 24.28
CA GLU A 131 3.72 2.22 24.46
C GLU A 131 4.12 1.66 23.10
N LEU A 132 5.22 2.16 22.53
CA LEU A 132 5.68 1.75 21.20
C LEU A 132 6.88 0.83 21.34
N SER A 133 6.73 -0.39 20.84
CA SER A 133 7.81 -1.37 20.74
C SER A 133 8.66 -1.11 19.50
N THR A 134 9.86 -1.71 19.45
CA THR A 134 10.70 -1.69 18.24
C THR A 134 9.98 -2.33 17.04
N PHE A 135 9.19 -3.38 17.26
CA PHE A 135 8.44 -4.05 16.20
C PHE A 135 7.35 -3.14 15.61
N ASP A 136 6.72 -2.28 16.42
CA ASP A 136 5.75 -1.30 15.92
C ASP A 136 6.41 -0.30 14.97
N HIS A 137 7.61 0.18 15.29
CA HIS A 137 8.36 1.10 14.41
C HIS A 137 8.82 0.43 13.12
N ILE A 138 9.21 -0.84 13.16
CA ILE A 138 9.53 -1.64 11.96
C ILE A 138 8.29 -1.79 11.08
N LEU A 139 7.14 -2.17 11.67
CA LEU A 139 5.88 -2.28 10.94
C LEU A 139 5.52 -0.94 10.28
N HIS A 140 5.59 0.16 11.03
CA HIS A 140 5.35 1.51 10.49
C HIS A 140 6.32 1.85 9.34
N PHE A 141 7.60 1.48 9.44
CA PHE A 141 8.56 1.70 8.35
C PHE A 141 8.17 0.94 7.08
N VAL A 142 7.80 -0.33 7.22
CA VAL A 142 7.38 -1.18 6.10
C VAL A 142 6.12 -0.62 5.45
N LEU A 143 5.12 -0.24 6.25
CA LEU A 143 3.90 0.42 5.76
C LEU A 143 4.21 1.72 5.02
N ALA A 144 5.08 2.56 5.59
CA ALA A 144 5.50 3.79 4.95
C ALA A 144 6.14 3.55 3.58
N PHE A 145 7.03 2.57 3.50
CA PHE A 145 7.69 2.20 2.25
C PHE A 145 6.68 1.78 1.18
N PHE A 146 5.75 0.87 1.50
CA PHE A 146 4.73 0.44 0.55
C PHE A 146 3.80 1.58 0.12
N MET A 147 3.28 2.38 1.07
CA MET A 147 2.35 3.46 0.72
C MET A 147 3.03 4.56 -0.12
N LEU A 148 4.30 4.88 0.13
CA LEU A 148 5.04 5.83 -0.70
C LEU A 148 5.33 5.27 -2.10
N LEU A 149 5.64 3.98 -2.21
CA LEU A 149 5.81 3.30 -3.50
C LEU A 149 4.50 3.29 -4.30
N GLU A 150 3.39 3.01 -3.64
CA GLU A 150 2.04 3.06 -4.24
C GLU A 150 1.69 4.49 -4.66
N ALA A 151 1.98 5.51 -3.84
CA ALA A 151 1.81 6.90 -4.24
C ALA A 151 2.62 7.23 -5.49
N TYR A 152 3.88 6.79 -5.57
CA TYR A 152 4.70 6.95 -6.76
C TYR A 152 4.08 6.26 -7.99
N SER A 153 3.57 5.03 -7.83
CA SER A 153 2.86 4.29 -8.88
C SER A 153 1.62 5.04 -9.38
N TRP A 154 0.76 5.49 -8.45
CA TRP A 154 -0.41 6.32 -8.75
C TRP A 154 -0.05 7.63 -9.42
N ARG A 155 1.13 8.20 -9.18
CA ARG A 155 1.60 9.38 -9.91
C ARG A 155 2.11 9.07 -11.32
N ARG A 156 2.82 7.96 -11.51
CA ARG A 156 3.61 7.68 -12.72
C ARG A 156 2.93 6.80 -13.77
N LYS A 157 1.79 6.17 -13.45
CA LYS A 157 1.14 5.15 -14.33
C LYS A 157 2.04 3.95 -14.59
N SER A 158 2.97 3.68 -13.68
CA SER A 158 4.10 2.78 -13.93
C SER A 158 3.81 1.33 -13.57
N LEU A 159 2.89 1.05 -12.64
CA LEU A 159 2.50 -0.32 -12.29
C LEU A 159 1.10 -0.70 -12.79
N ASP A 160 0.49 0.15 -13.63
CA ASP A 160 -0.64 -0.25 -14.45
C ASP A 160 -0.09 -1.31 -15.42
N PHE A 161 -0.15 -2.61 -15.06
CA PHE A 161 0.25 -3.68 -15.97
C PHE A 161 -0.49 -3.44 -17.29
N PRO A 162 0.23 -3.35 -18.42
CA PRO A 162 -0.37 -2.95 -19.68
C PRO A 162 -1.33 -4.05 -20.17
N TYR A 163 -2.59 -4.01 -19.73
CA TYR A 163 -3.62 -4.89 -20.26
C TYR A 163 -4.06 -4.44 -21.67
N ASN A 164 -3.63 -3.26 -22.13
CA ASN A 164 -3.92 -2.77 -23.48
C ASN A 164 -2.75 -1.97 -24.08
N LEU A 165 -1.71 -2.69 -24.54
CA LEU A 165 -0.80 -2.20 -25.59
C LEU A 165 -1.33 -2.51 -27.00
N ARG A 166 -2.65 -2.48 -27.22
CA ARG A 166 -3.17 -2.48 -28.60
C ARG A 166 -3.34 -1.05 -29.11
N THR A 167 -2.35 -0.71 -29.92
CA THR A 167 -2.40 0.19 -31.08
C THR A 167 -2.65 1.65 -30.76
N ARG A 168 -1.56 2.37 -30.42
CA ARG A 168 -1.40 3.72 -30.97
C ARG A 168 -1.29 3.55 -32.48
N PRO A 169 -2.21 4.08 -33.32
CA PRO A 169 -2.01 4.07 -34.75
C PRO A 169 -0.74 4.88 -35.04
N SER A 170 0.20 4.24 -35.75
CA SER A 170 1.40 4.88 -36.27
C SER A 170 1.00 6.13 -37.03
N ARG A 171 1.38 7.32 -36.54
CA ARG A 171 1.30 8.54 -37.34
C ARG A 171 2.22 8.33 -38.55
N LYS A 172 1.63 8.12 -39.72
CA LYS A 172 2.37 8.22 -40.97
C LYS A 172 2.68 9.70 -41.18
N HIS A 173 3.97 10.03 -41.22
CA HIS A 173 4.49 11.30 -41.71
C HIS A 173 4.69 11.20 -43.21
#